data_AF-A0A7S5W3Q6-F1
#
_entry.id   AF-A0A7S5W3Q6-F1
#
_cell.length_a   1.000
_cell.length_b   1.000
_cell.length_c   1.000
_cell.angle_alpha   90.00
_cell.angle_beta   90.00
_cell.angle_gamma   90.00
#
_symmetry.space_group_name_H-M   'P 1'
#
loop_
_entity.id
_entity.type
_entity.pdbx_description
1 polymer ?
#
loop_
_entity_poly.entity_id
_entity_poly.type
_entity_poly.pdbx_seq_one_letter_code
_entity_poly.pdbx_strand_id
1 'polypeptide(L)'
;VRDEIGILQNVVNGLTYYEYGGTIMKNVTHWANIVGESTNINAIKREDIYTNTSIVGMQLAHTVSDKSLKEVCTEFSTAYENIAIEKRKMNEKMEDVTDELNNLKKKCKQIDHQRHIVKNIRYDLEELLQSNVYKEDIKNRLEKKLESNGKEIQEQMIDFVHLSMINGI
;
A
#
# COMPACT_ATOMS: atom_id res chain seq x y z
N VAL A 1 5.49 13.92 3.60
CA VAL A 1 5.64 12.45 3.81
C VAL A 1 4.37 11.72 4.26
N ARG A 2 3.77 11.99 5.43
CA ARG A 2 2.59 11.19 5.89
C ARG A 2 1.40 11.27 4.93
N ASP A 3 1.07 12.47 4.47
CA ASP A 3 -0.05 12.69 3.57
C ASP A 3 0.25 12.19 2.15
N GLU A 4 1.53 12.25 1.74
CA GLU A 4 2.03 11.67 0.48
C GLU A 4 1.90 10.14 0.45
N ILE A 5 2.15 9.43 1.56
CA ILE A 5 1.94 7.98 1.63
C ILE A 5 0.48 7.63 1.31
N GLY A 6 -0.49 8.41 1.83
CA GLY A 6 -1.90 8.21 1.53
C GLY A 6 -2.23 8.44 0.05
N ILE A 7 -1.63 9.46 -0.56
CA ILE A 7 -1.78 9.75 -1.99
C ILE A 7 -1.19 8.60 -2.82
N LEU A 8 0.01 8.14 -2.50
CA LEU A 8 0.69 7.04 -3.20
C LEU A 8 -0.13 5.74 -3.10
N GLN A 9 -0.67 5.41 -1.92
CA GLN A 9 -1.56 4.25 -1.76
C GLN A 9 -2.78 4.33 -2.68
N ASN A 10 -3.38 5.50 -2.83
CA ASN A 10 -4.52 5.70 -3.73
C ASN A 10 -4.12 5.59 -5.20
N VAL A 11 -2.93 6.06 -5.58
CA VAL A 11 -2.40 5.92 -6.94
C VAL A 11 -2.15 4.46 -7.28
N VAL A 12 -1.47 3.72 -6.40
CA VAL A 12 -1.19 2.29 -6.56
C VAL A 12 -2.49 1.49 -6.71
N ASN A 13 -3.45 1.68 -5.81
CA ASN A 13 -4.79 1.08 -5.93
C ASN A 13 -5.54 1.53 -7.20
N GLY A 14 -5.29 2.76 -7.64
CA GLY A 14 -5.78 3.31 -8.89
C GLY A 14 -5.34 2.46 -10.08
N LEU A 15 -4.03 2.21 -10.17
CA LEU A 15 -3.36 1.46 -11.22
C LEU A 15 -3.68 -0.04 -11.18
N THR A 16 -3.77 -0.68 -10.01
CA THR A 16 -4.11 -2.10 -9.90
C THR A 16 -5.49 -2.44 -10.46
N TYR A 17 -6.43 -1.49 -10.35
CA TYR A 17 -7.85 -1.69 -10.68
C TYR A 17 -8.38 -0.73 -11.74
N TYR A 18 -7.52 -0.17 -12.59
CA TYR A 18 -7.91 0.87 -13.57
C TYR A 18 -9.05 0.45 -14.49
N GLU A 19 -9.09 -0.83 -14.85
CA GLU A 19 -10.07 -1.44 -15.75
C GLU A 19 -11.50 -1.52 -15.18
N TYR A 20 -11.68 -1.38 -13.86
CA TYR A 20 -12.97 -1.60 -13.22
C TYR A 20 -13.87 -0.35 -13.14
N GLY A 21 -13.48 0.78 -13.73
CA GLY A 21 -14.36 1.93 -14.00
C GLY A 21 -14.95 2.68 -12.79
N GLY A 22 -14.92 2.14 -11.57
CA GLY A 22 -15.46 2.79 -10.38
C GLY A 22 -15.15 2.07 -9.06
N THR A 23 -15.07 2.83 -7.97
CA THR A 23 -14.63 2.37 -6.63
C THR A 23 -15.36 1.12 -6.12
N ILE A 24 -16.66 1.00 -6.43
CA ILE A 24 -17.49 -0.15 -6.03
C ILE A 24 -17.01 -1.43 -6.71
N MET A 25 -16.76 -1.37 -8.03
CA MET A 25 -16.32 -2.52 -8.80
C MET A 25 -14.88 -2.91 -8.45
N LYS A 26 -14.02 -1.93 -8.13
CA LYS A 26 -12.66 -2.17 -7.58
C LYS A 26 -12.72 -2.98 -6.29
N ASN A 27 -13.57 -2.57 -5.35
CA ASN A 27 -13.72 -3.26 -4.07
C ASN A 27 -14.29 -4.67 -4.26
N VAL A 28 -15.33 -4.83 -5.09
CA VAL A 28 -15.92 -6.15 -5.37
C VAL A 28 -14.90 -7.09 -6.00
N THR A 29 -14.10 -6.62 -6.96
CA THR A 29 -13.05 -7.43 -7.57
C THR A 29 -11.94 -7.76 -6.56
N HIS A 30 -11.51 -6.80 -5.74
CA HIS A 30 -10.51 -7.03 -4.69
C HIS A 30 -10.95 -8.14 -3.72
N TRP A 31 -12.19 -8.07 -3.22
CA TRP A 31 -12.77 -9.10 -2.35
C TRP A 31 -12.95 -10.44 -3.07
N ALA A 32 -13.39 -10.44 -4.32
CA ALA A 32 -13.54 -11.66 -5.12
C ALA A 32 -12.19 -12.36 -5.35
N ASN A 33 -11.11 -11.60 -5.57
CA ASN A 33 -9.77 -12.16 -5.74
C ASN A 33 -9.23 -12.75 -4.43
N ILE A 34 -9.36 -12.06 -3.30
CA ILE A 34 -8.96 -12.58 -1.98
C ILE A 34 -9.70 -13.89 -1.66
N VAL A 35 -11.02 -13.92 -1.89
CA VAL A 35 -11.83 -15.12 -1.66
C VAL A 35 -11.46 -16.23 -2.65
N GLY A 36 -11.24 -15.91 -3.92
CA GLY A 36 -10.83 -16.86 -4.96
C GLY A 36 -9.38 -17.37 -4.85
N GLU A 37 -8.51 -16.72 -4.09
CA GLU A 37 -7.18 -17.24 -3.73
C GLU A 37 -7.24 -18.15 -2.51
N SER A 38 -8.07 -17.80 -1.52
CA SER A 38 -8.27 -18.62 -0.31
C SER A 38 -9.12 -19.87 -0.55
N THR A 39 -9.95 -19.86 -1.60
CA THR A 39 -10.79 -21.00 -2.00
C THR A 39 -10.37 -21.44 -3.40
N ASN A 40 -10.10 -22.73 -3.59
CA ASN A 40 -9.69 -23.29 -4.90
C ASN A 40 -10.85 -23.34 -5.93
N ILE A 41 -11.75 -22.36 -5.86
CA ILE A 41 -12.98 -22.25 -6.63
C ILE A 41 -12.70 -21.27 -7.76
N ASN A 42 -12.28 -21.80 -8.91
CA ASN A 42 -12.08 -21.05 -10.14
C ASN A 42 -13.33 -20.26 -10.59
N ALA A 43 -14.53 -20.61 -10.09
CA ALA A 43 -15.77 -19.89 -10.38
C ALA A 43 -15.87 -18.50 -9.71
N ILE A 44 -15.03 -18.21 -8.70
CA ILE A 44 -15.02 -16.92 -8.00
C ILE A 44 -13.92 -16.00 -8.54
N LYS A 45 -12.88 -16.55 -9.20
CA LYS A 45 -11.86 -15.76 -9.88
C LYS A 45 -12.50 -15.05 -11.06
N ARG A 46 -12.77 -13.75 -10.88
CA ARG A 46 -13.06 -12.87 -12.01
C ARG A 46 -11.76 -12.70 -12.78
N GLU A 47 -11.69 -13.36 -13.93
CA GLU A 47 -10.65 -13.07 -14.90
C GLU A 47 -10.76 -11.61 -15.34
N ASP A 48 -9.61 -10.94 -15.49
CA ASP A 48 -9.57 -9.55 -15.92
C ASP A 48 -10.11 -9.40 -17.35
N ILE A 49 -10.40 -8.16 -17.77
CA ILE A 49 -11.01 -7.90 -19.08
C ILE A 49 -10.13 -8.42 -20.23
N TYR A 50 -8.80 -8.41 -20.07
CA TYR A 50 -7.87 -8.84 -21.10
C TYR A 50 -7.86 -10.36 -21.23
N THR A 51 -7.86 -11.10 -20.11
CA THR A 51 -8.01 -12.56 -20.12
C THR A 51 -9.35 -12.98 -20.76
N ASN A 52 -10.47 -12.34 -20.39
CA ASN A 52 -11.77 -12.64 -21.02
C ASN A 52 -11.77 -12.35 -22.53
N THR A 53 -11.14 -11.25 -22.95
CA THR A 53 -11.07 -10.85 -24.36
C THR A 53 -10.19 -11.81 -25.17
N SER A 54 -9.10 -12.30 -24.56
CA SER A 54 -8.24 -13.36 -25.11
C SER A 54 -9.05 -14.63 -25.40
N ILE A 55 -9.86 -15.08 -24.43
CA ILE A 55 -10.73 -16.27 -24.56
C ILE A 55 -11.73 -16.09 -25.70
N VAL A 56 -12.40 -14.94 -25.79
CA VAL A 56 -13.34 -14.65 -26.88
C VAL A 56 -12.64 -14.70 -28.24
N GLY A 57 -11.45 -14.12 -28.36
CA GLY A 57 -10.64 -14.20 -29.58
C GLY A 57 -10.35 -15.64 -30.01
N MET A 58 -9.98 -16.49 -29.04
CA MET A 58 -9.71 -17.91 -29.30
C MET A 58 -10.98 -18.65 -29.73
N GLN A 59 -12.11 -18.42 -29.06
CA GLN A 59 -13.39 -19.01 -29.42
C GLN A 59 -13.84 -18.60 -30.83
N LEU A 60 -13.64 -17.34 -31.21
CA LEU A 60 -13.89 -16.88 -32.58
C LEU A 60 -13.00 -17.61 -33.59
N ALA A 61 -11.71 -17.76 -33.31
CA ALA A 61 -10.77 -18.50 -34.16
C ALA A 61 -11.20 -19.97 -34.37
N HIS A 62 -11.84 -20.60 -33.38
CA HIS A 62 -12.36 -21.96 -33.49
C HIS A 62 -13.69 -22.06 -34.24
N THR A 63 -14.44 -20.97 -34.35
CA THR A 63 -15.78 -20.96 -34.97
C THR A 63 -15.73 -20.57 -36.44
N VAL A 64 -14.75 -19.76 -36.84
CA VAL A 64 -14.58 -19.30 -38.22
C VAL A 64 -13.91 -20.37 -39.08
N SER A 65 -14.45 -20.58 -40.29
CA SER A 65 -13.91 -21.55 -41.26
C SER A 65 -12.88 -20.92 -42.20
N ASP A 66 -12.94 -19.60 -42.38
CA ASP A 66 -11.99 -18.86 -43.21
C ASP A 66 -10.60 -18.81 -42.55
N LYS A 67 -9.56 -19.18 -43.31
CA LYS A 67 -8.20 -19.30 -42.77
C LYS A 67 -7.62 -17.96 -42.36
N SER A 68 -7.82 -16.91 -43.16
CA SER A 68 -7.29 -15.58 -42.86
C SER A 68 -7.99 -14.98 -41.65
N LEU A 69 -9.31 -15.14 -41.53
CA LEU A 69 -10.05 -14.71 -40.36
C LEU A 69 -9.64 -15.46 -39.10
N LYS A 70 -9.37 -16.77 -39.22
CA LYS A 70 -8.86 -17.59 -38.11
C LYS A 70 -7.49 -17.10 -37.61
N GLU A 71 -6.58 -16.77 -38.52
CA GLU A 71 -5.27 -16.20 -38.19
C GLU A 71 -5.44 -14.88 -37.43
N VAL A 72 -6.26 -13.95 -37.93
CA VAL A 72 -6.55 -12.66 -37.26
C VAL A 72 -7.15 -12.87 -35.86
N CYS A 73 -8.11 -13.77 -35.68
CA CYS A 73 -8.69 -14.06 -34.37
C CYS A 73 -7.66 -14.68 -33.39
N THR A 74 -6.72 -15.48 -33.90
CA THR A 74 -5.64 -16.08 -33.10
C THR A 74 -4.62 -15.02 -32.65
N GLU A 75 -4.23 -14.12 -33.56
CA GLU A 75 -3.35 -12.99 -33.25
C GLU A 75 -4.00 -12.04 -32.24
N PHE A 76 -5.28 -11.73 -32.43
CA PHE A 76 -6.08 -10.93 -31.50
C PHE A 76 -6.09 -11.56 -30.10
N SER A 77 -6.40 -12.86 -30.00
CA SER A 77 -6.38 -13.60 -28.73
C SER A 77 -5.01 -13.52 -28.05
N THR A 78 -3.94 -13.79 -28.81
CA THR A 78 -2.57 -13.77 -28.31
C THR A 78 -2.15 -12.40 -27.80
N ALA A 79 -2.54 -11.32 -28.49
CA ALA A 79 -2.26 -9.95 -28.07
C ALA A 79 -2.90 -9.63 -26.71
N TYR A 80 -4.16 -10.02 -26.51
CA TYR A 80 -4.87 -9.80 -25.24
C TYR A 80 -4.34 -10.69 -24.11
N GLU A 81 -3.92 -11.93 -24.38
CA GLU A 81 -3.26 -12.77 -23.39
C GLU A 81 -1.95 -12.14 -22.91
N ASN A 82 -1.14 -11.61 -23.82
CA ASN A 82 0.11 -10.94 -23.47
C ASN A 82 -0.15 -9.72 -22.58
N ILE A 83 -1.19 -8.93 -22.85
CA ILE A 83 -1.59 -7.80 -21.98
C ILE A 83 -1.99 -8.30 -20.59
N ALA A 84 -2.77 -9.39 -20.51
CA ALA A 84 -3.18 -9.98 -19.24
C ALA A 84 -1.96 -10.45 -18.42
N ILE A 85 -0.98 -11.10 -19.05
CA ILE A 85 0.26 -11.55 -18.41
C ILE A 85 1.06 -10.36 -17.85
N GLU A 86 1.30 -9.32 -18.66
CA GLU A 86 2.05 -8.15 -18.20
C GLU A 86 1.30 -7.38 -17.10
N LYS A 87 -0.03 -7.37 -17.14
CA LYS A 87 -0.85 -6.80 -16.07
C LYS A 87 -0.73 -7.59 -14.75
N ARG A 88 -0.68 -8.93 -14.79
CA ARG A 88 -0.44 -9.74 -13.58
C ARG A 88 0.91 -9.38 -12.95
N LYS A 89 1.97 -9.31 -13.76
CA LYS A 89 3.31 -8.87 -13.31
C LYS A 89 3.31 -7.45 -12.73
N MET A 90 2.56 -6.54 -13.34
CA MET A 90 2.40 -5.18 -12.81
C MET A 90 1.71 -5.21 -11.45
N ASN A 91 0.62 -5.96 -11.31
CA ASN A 91 -0.13 -6.06 -10.06
C ASN A 91 0.70 -6.68 -8.92
N GLU A 92 1.51 -7.70 -9.20
CA GLU A 92 2.47 -8.26 -8.23
C GLU A 92 3.43 -7.18 -7.71
N LYS A 93 4.03 -6.38 -8.61
CA LYS A 93 4.90 -5.26 -8.21
C LYS A 93 4.15 -4.18 -7.42
N MET A 94 2.89 -3.93 -7.75
CA MET A 94 2.05 -2.97 -7.02
C MET A 94 1.71 -3.45 -5.61
N GLU A 95 1.63 -4.76 -5.40
CA GLU A 95 1.48 -5.37 -4.08
C GLU A 95 2.72 -5.13 -3.22
N ASP A 96 3.92 -5.37 -3.75
CA ASP A 96 5.19 -5.07 -3.08
C ASP A 96 5.26 -3.60 -2.63
N VAL A 97 4.92 -2.67 -3.53
CA VAL A 97 4.89 -1.23 -3.23
C VAL A 97 3.83 -0.91 -2.16
N THR A 98 2.67 -1.56 -2.21
CA THR A 98 1.61 -1.38 -1.21
C THR A 98 2.08 -1.78 0.18
N ASP A 99 2.81 -2.89 0.28
CA ASP A 99 3.37 -3.38 1.54
C ASP A 99 4.45 -2.46 2.10
N GLU A 100 5.33 -1.93 1.25
CA GLU A 100 6.29 -0.91 1.64
C GLU A 100 5.60 0.35 2.19
N LEU A 101 4.58 0.86 1.48
CA LEU A 101 3.80 2.01 1.92
C LEU A 101 3.08 1.74 3.25
N ASN A 102 2.56 0.53 3.46
CA ASN A 102 1.94 0.12 4.72
C ASN A 102 2.97 0.09 5.88
N ASN A 103 4.19 -0.38 5.61
CA ASN A 103 5.26 -0.37 6.60
C ASN A 103 5.70 1.05 6.96
N LEU A 104 5.82 1.94 5.98
CA LEU A 104 6.09 3.37 6.22
C LEU A 104 4.98 4.02 7.04
N LYS A 105 3.72 3.74 6.74
CA LYS A 105 2.56 4.24 7.49
C LYS A 105 2.57 3.78 8.95
N LYS A 106 2.95 2.53 9.22
CA LYS A 106 3.12 2.01 10.58
C LYS A 106 4.23 2.77 11.33
N LYS A 107 5.38 3.00 10.68
CA LYS A 107 6.48 3.79 11.25
C LYS A 107 6.05 5.22 11.58
N CYS A 108 5.31 5.90 10.68
CA CYS A 108 4.77 7.24 10.98
C CYS A 108 3.90 7.24 12.24
N LYS A 109 3.01 6.25 12.40
CA LYS A 109 2.15 6.16 13.60
C LYS A 109 2.94 5.93 14.88
N GLN A 110 4.00 5.13 14.82
CA GLN A 110 4.89 4.90 15.97
C GLN A 110 5.61 6.19 16.37
N ILE A 111 6.17 6.90 15.40
CA ILE A 111 6.83 8.20 15.62
C ILE A 111 5.82 9.21 16.21
N ASP A 112 4.63 9.35 15.63
CA ASP A 112 3.61 10.28 16.14
C ASP A 112 3.20 9.95 17.59
N HIS A 113 3.09 8.66 17.93
CA HIS A 113 2.80 8.23 19.31
C HIS A 113 3.93 8.63 20.28
N GLN A 114 5.19 8.35 19.91
CA GLN A 114 6.33 8.73 20.74
C GLN A 114 6.43 10.27 20.88
N ARG A 115 6.10 11.03 19.83
CA ARG A 115 6.12 12.50 19.86
C ARG A 115 5.13 13.01 20.89
N HIS A 116 3.97 12.35 20.99
CA HIS A 116 2.98 12.67 21.99
C HIS A 116 3.45 12.36 23.42
N ILE A 117 4.15 11.23 23.62
CA ILE A 117 4.73 10.88 24.92
C ILE A 117 5.74 11.95 25.36
N VAL A 118 6.70 12.31 24.49
CA VAL A 118 7.70 13.35 24.77
C VAL A 118 7.03 14.70 25.08
N LYS A 119 6.01 15.07 24.30
CA LYS A 119 5.23 16.30 24.53
C LYS A 119 4.57 16.31 25.91
N ASN A 120 3.97 15.20 26.33
CA ASN A 120 3.33 15.10 27.64
C ASN A 120 4.35 15.20 28.77
N ILE A 121 5.48 14.49 28.67
CA ILE A 121 6.56 14.57 29.67
C ILE A 121 7.08 16.01 29.78
N ARG A 122 7.19 16.72 28.65
CA ARG A 122 7.60 18.13 28.65
C ARG A 122 6.60 19.00 29.41
N TYR A 123 5.30 18.84 29.18
CA TYR A 123 4.28 19.59 29.91
C TYR A 123 4.26 19.24 31.40
N ASP A 124 4.36 17.96 31.76
CA ASP A 124 4.43 17.53 33.15
C ASP A 124 5.62 18.17 33.88
N LEU A 125 6.77 18.27 33.20
CA LEU A 125 7.96 18.93 33.72
C LEU A 125 7.78 20.44 33.84
N GLU A 126 7.20 21.10 32.83
CA GLU A 126 6.89 22.53 32.86
C GLU A 126 5.94 22.88 34.01
N GLU A 127 4.87 22.10 34.21
CA GLU A 127 3.91 22.26 35.31
C GLU A 127 4.58 22.05 36.67
N LEU A 128 5.42 21.01 36.80
CA LEU A 128 6.19 20.75 38.01
C LEU A 128 7.08 21.95 38.36
N LEU A 129 7.82 22.49 37.39
CA LEU A 129 8.72 23.63 37.59
C LEU A 129 7.94 24.91 37.96
N GLN A 130 6.77 25.12 37.36
CA GLN A 130 5.90 26.26 37.68
C GLN A 130 5.31 26.19 39.09
N SER A 131 5.07 24.99 39.61
CA SER A 131 4.53 24.81 40.96
C SER A 131 5.45 25.29 42.07
N ASN A 132 6.77 25.43 41.81
CA ASN A 132 7.83 25.79 42.77
C ASN A 132 7.88 24.94 44.06
N VAL A 133 7.07 23.89 44.16
CA VAL A 133 6.99 22.96 45.29
C VAL A 133 6.98 21.55 44.74
N TYR A 134 8.17 21.01 44.51
CA TYR A 134 8.35 19.67 44.00
C TYR A 134 9.53 18.98 44.68
N LYS A 135 9.51 17.64 44.64
CA LYS A 135 10.63 16.85 45.09
C LYS A 135 11.66 16.70 43.96
N GLU A 136 12.93 16.94 44.28
CA GLU A 136 14.01 16.94 43.28
C GLU A 136 14.19 15.58 42.58
N ASP A 137 13.86 14.47 43.25
CA ASP A 137 13.86 13.13 42.67
C ASP A 137 12.81 12.97 41.55
N ILE A 138 11.63 13.58 41.70
CA ILE A 138 10.57 13.56 40.69
C ILE A 138 10.99 14.37 39.47
N LYS A 139 11.57 15.57 39.67
CA LYS A 139 12.12 16.41 38.61
C LYS A 139 13.21 15.68 37.83
N ASN A 140 14.24 15.18 38.52
CA ASN A 140 15.35 14.46 37.89
C ASN A 140 14.89 13.23 37.09
N ARG A 141 13.85 12.54 37.57
CA ARG A 141 13.27 11.40 36.87
C ARG A 141 12.57 11.82 35.57
N LEU A 142 11.82 12.93 35.59
CA LEU A 142 11.14 13.46 34.40
C LEU A 142 12.15 14.01 33.39
N GLU A 143 13.18 14.73 33.83
CA GLU A 143 14.26 15.22 32.96
C GLU A 143 14.98 14.06 32.25
N LYS A 144 15.36 13.01 32.99
CA LYS A 144 15.99 11.81 32.39
C LYS A 144 15.07 11.12 31.37
N LYS A 145 13.77 11.00 31.68
CA LYS A 145 12.79 10.43 30.74
C LYS A 145 12.63 11.29 29.50
N LEU A 146 12.61 12.61 29.66
CA LEU A 146 12.50 13.55 28.56
C LEU A 146 13.72 13.46 27.64
N GLU A 147 14.92 13.42 28.20
CA GLU A 147 16.16 13.33 27.42
C GLU A 147 16.26 11.98 26.69
N SER A 148 16.00 10.87 27.39
CA SER A 148 16.05 9.52 26.80
C SER A 148 15.04 9.37 25.66
N ASN A 149 13.76 9.68 25.91
CA ASN A 149 12.72 9.54 24.91
C ASN A 149 12.89 10.57 23.78
N GLY A 150 13.42 11.76 24.09
CA GLY A 150 13.73 12.82 23.14
C GLY A 150 14.84 12.43 22.16
N LYS A 151 15.90 11.77 22.63
CA LYS A 151 16.97 11.24 21.76
C LYS A 151 16.45 10.10 20.88
N GLU A 152 15.77 9.13 21.48
CA GLU A 152 15.26 7.96 20.76
C GLU A 152 14.32 8.38 19.62
N ILE A 153 13.43 9.34 19.88
CA ILE A 153 12.52 9.79 18.84
C ILE A 153 13.20 10.61 17.75
N GLN A 154 14.20 11.40 18.12
CA GLN A 154 14.98 12.16 17.15
C GLN A 154 15.70 11.21 16.19
N GLU A 155 16.31 10.14 16.71
CA GLU A 155 16.94 9.08 15.91
C GLU A 155 15.91 8.40 14.99
N GLN A 156 14.76 7.97 15.52
CA GLN A 156 13.69 7.38 14.71
C GLN A 156 13.18 8.30 13.60
N MET A 157 13.10 9.61 13.86
CA MET A 157 12.70 10.61 12.87
C MET A 157 13.78 10.79 11.80
N ILE A 158 15.05 10.84 12.17
CA ILE A 158 16.18 10.94 11.24
C ILE A 158 16.22 9.70 10.34
N ASP A 159 16.12 8.51 10.91
CA ASP A 159 16.11 7.24 10.17
C ASP A 159 14.95 7.18 9.19
N PHE A 160 13.77 7.63 9.61
CA PHE A 160 12.59 7.67 8.75
C PHE A 160 12.77 8.62 7.55
N VAL A 161 13.34 9.80 7.79
CA VAL A 161 13.63 10.79 6.73
C VAL A 161 14.74 10.29 5.79
N HIS A 162 15.77 9.61 6.32
CA HIS A 162 16.80 8.99 5.50
C HIS A 162 16.26 7.85 4.63
N LEU A 163 15.40 7.00 5.20
CA LEU A 163 14.71 5.94 4.46
C LEU A 163 13.81 6.50 3.36
N SER A 164 13.09 7.60 3.60
CA SER A 164 12.30 8.25 2.53
C SER A 164 13.18 8.81 1.42
N MET A 165 14.35 9.37 1.76
CA MET A 165 15.29 9.92 0.76
C MET A 165 15.98 8.84 -0.09
N ILE A 166 16.33 7.69 0.50
CA ILE A 166 17.00 6.60 -0.23
C ILE A 166 16.02 5.88 -1.17
N ASN A 167 14.75 5.76 -0.79
CA ASN A 167 13.73 5.09 -1.61
C ASN A 167 13.05 6.01 -2.65
N GLY A 168 13.53 7.24 -2.81
CA GLY A 168 13.06 8.16 -3.86
C GLY A 168 11.60 8.62 -3.70
N ILE A 169 11.09 8.68 -2.47
CA ILE A 169 9.81 9.35 -2.16
C ILE A 169 10.05 10.85 -2.01
#